data_AF-A0A0Z8LDW5-F1
#
_entry.id   AF-A0A0Z8LDW5-F1
#
_cell.length_a   1.000
_cell.length_b   1.000
_cell.length_c   1.000
_cell.angle_alpha   90.00
_cell.angle_beta   90.00
_cell.angle_gamma   90.00
#
_symmetry.space_group_name_H-M   'P 1'
#
loop_
_entity.id
_entity.type
_entity.pdbx_description
1 polymer ?
#
loop_
_entity_poly.entity_id
_entity_poly.type
_entity_poly.pdbx_seq_one_letter_code
_entity_poly.pdbx_strand_id
1 'polypeptide(L)'
;MMPDHVHMLVLIPPKLSISDFMGYLKSKSALMIFDKHANLKYKYGNRKFWARGYYVSTVGLNEKTVAKYIREQEKNDIDLILECQRV
;
A
#
# COMPACT_ATOMS: atom_id res chain seq x y z
N MET A 1 5.08 7.33 3.05
CA MET A 1 4.91 5.88 2.78
C MET A 1 5.36 5.11 4.01
N MET A 2 4.53 4.19 4.52
CA MET A 2 4.81 3.44 5.75
C MET A 2 5.75 2.25 5.49
N PRO A 3 6.49 1.76 6.50
CA PRO A 3 7.41 0.64 6.34
C PRO A 3 6.73 -0.70 6.01
N ASP A 4 5.47 -0.87 6.40
CA ASP A 4 4.75 -2.16 6.39
C ASP A 4 3.50 -2.17 5.48
N HIS A 5 2.99 -1.01 5.07
CA HIS A 5 1.85 -0.89 4.17
C HIS A 5 1.91 0.35 3.27
N VAL A 6 1.10 0.34 2.19
CA VAL A 6 1.07 1.43 1.20
C VAL A 6 -0.37 1.92 1.01
N HIS A 7 -0.56 3.24 1.15
CA HIS A 7 -1.80 3.93 0.81
C HIS A 7 -1.70 4.52 -0.60
N MET A 8 -2.73 4.34 -1.43
CA MET A 8 -2.77 4.87 -2.78
C MET A 8 -4.16 5.46 -3.09
N LEU A 9 -4.16 6.62 -3.74
CA LEU A 9 -5.35 7.18 -4.38
C LEU A 9 -5.25 6.92 -5.88
N VAL A 10 -6.17 6.13 -6.43
CA VAL A 10 -6.14 5.69 -7.84
C VAL A 10 -7.48 5.89 -8.51
N LEU A 11 -7.45 6.33 -9.77
CA LEU A 11 -8.62 6.38 -10.63
C LEU A 11 -8.73 5.06 -11.39
N ILE A 12 -9.79 4.27 -11.14
CA ILE A 12 -10.02 2.98 -11.79
C ILE A 12 -11.26 3.11 -12.69
N PRO A 13 -11.16 2.79 -14.00
CA PRO A 13 -12.34 2.75 -14.86
C PRO A 13 -13.39 1.77 -14.32
N PRO A 14 -14.69 2.11 -14.35
CA PRO A 14 -15.74 1.29 -13.75
C PRO A 14 -15.93 -0.08 -14.44
N LYS A 15 -15.39 -0.25 -15.65
CA LYS A 15 -15.37 -1.53 -16.37
C LYS A 15 -14.35 -2.52 -15.81
N LEU A 16 -13.38 -2.06 -15.03
CA LEU A 16 -12.34 -2.89 -14.44
C LEU A 16 -12.73 -3.26 -13.02
N SER A 17 -12.71 -4.55 -12.70
CA SER A 17 -12.91 -5.00 -11.33
C SER A 17 -11.76 -4.56 -10.43
N ILE A 18 -12.10 -4.08 -9.23
CA ILE A 18 -11.13 -3.73 -8.18
C ILE A 18 -10.29 -4.95 -7.81
N SER A 19 -10.88 -6.16 -7.78
CA SER A 19 -10.15 -7.39 -7.46
C SER A 19 -9.05 -7.68 -8.47
N ASP A 20 -9.34 -7.47 -9.75
CA ASP A 20 -8.43 -7.78 -10.85
C ASP A 20 -7.30 -6.76 -10.89
N PHE A 21 -7.64 -5.49 -10.70
CA PHE A 21 -6.67 -4.42 -10.55
C PHE A 21 -5.72 -4.68 -9.37
N MET A 22 -6.25 -5.01 -8.20
CA MET A 22 -5.44 -5.29 -7.01
C MET A 22 -4.60 -6.56 -7.16
N GLY A 23 -5.16 -7.60 -7.79
CA GLY A 23 -4.45 -8.84 -8.10
C GLY A 23 -3.25 -8.58 -9.02
N TYR A 24 -3.46 -7.82 -10.10
CA TYR A 24 -2.38 -7.42 -11.01
C TYR A 24 -1.33 -6.56 -10.30
N LEU A 25 -1.77 -5.51 -9.60
CA LEU A 25 -0.88 -4.54 -8.95
C LEU A 25 0.02 -5.21 -7.91
N LYS A 26 -0.56 -5.99 -7.00
CA LYS A 26 0.20 -6.70 -5.95
C LYS A 26 1.13 -7.75 -6.54
N SER A 27 0.71 -8.48 -7.56
CA SER A 27 1.53 -9.54 -8.18
C SER A 27 2.70 -8.96 -8.97
N LYS A 28 2.47 -7.94 -9.80
CA LYS A 28 3.53 -7.32 -10.61
C LYS A 28 4.52 -6.54 -9.76
N SER A 29 4.04 -5.78 -8.78
CA SER A 29 4.94 -5.07 -7.86
C SER A 29 5.81 -6.03 -7.05
N ALA A 30 5.25 -7.13 -6.52
CA ALA A 30 6.04 -8.13 -5.80
C ALA A 30 7.15 -8.72 -6.69
N LEU A 31 6.83 -9.05 -7.96
CA LEU A 31 7.83 -9.55 -8.92
C LEU A 31 8.96 -8.53 -9.14
N MET A 32 8.61 -7.26 -9.40
CA MET A 32 9.58 -6.19 -9.63
C MET A 32 10.45 -5.91 -8.40
N ILE A 33 9.89 -5.99 -7.20
CA ILE A 33 10.62 -5.79 -5.94
C ILE A 33 11.62 -6.91 -5.73
N PHE A 34 11.22 -8.17 -5.90
CA PHE A 34 12.15 -9.29 -5.77
C PHE A 34 13.24 -9.27 -6.84
N ASP A 35 12.93 -8.79 -8.04
CA ASP A 35 13.92 -8.65 -9.11
C ASP A 35 14.98 -7.59 -8.78
N LYS A 36 14.55 -6.41 -8.32
CA LYS A 36 15.44 -5.30 -7.94
C LYS A 36 16.19 -5.52 -6.62
N HIS A 37 15.59 -6.25 -5.68
CA HIS A 37 16.12 -6.44 -4.32
C HIS A 37 16.29 -7.93 -4.02
N ALA A 38 17.35 -8.53 -4.58
CA ALA A 38 17.65 -9.96 -4.45
C ALA A 38 17.77 -10.43 -2.99
N ASN A 39 18.22 -9.57 -2.08
CA ASN A 39 18.30 -9.82 -0.64
C ASN A 39 16.92 -10.11 0.00
N LEU A 40 15.84 -9.52 -0.52
CA LEU A 40 14.49 -9.78 -0.03
C LEU A 40 13.99 -11.18 -0.40
N LYS A 41 14.53 -11.82 -1.46
CA LYS A 41 14.17 -13.21 -1.79
C LYS A 41 14.55 -14.18 -0.66
N TYR A 42 15.65 -13.91 0.05
CA TYR A 42 16.11 -14.73 1.18
C TYR A 42 15.28 -14.46 2.45
N LYS A 43 14.95 -13.20 2.72
CA LYS A 43 14.12 -12.81 3.88
C LYS A 43 12.67 -13.32 3.76
N TYR A 44 12.12 -13.32 2.55
CA TYR A 44 10.76 -13.76 2.25
C TYR A 44 10.79 -15.07 1.46
N GLY A 45 11.36 -16.13 2.02
CA GLY A 45 11.63 -17.43 1.35
C GLY A 45 10.45 -18.04 0.56
N ASN A 46 9.20 -17.67 0.88
CA ASN A 46 7.99 -18.07 0.15
C ASN A 46 7.58 -17.12 -1.00
N ARG A 47 8.42 -16.12 -1.34
CA ARG A 47 8.18 -15.05 -2.32
C ARG A 47 6.84 -14.31 -2.14
N LYS A 48 6.34 -14.24 -0.91
CA LYS A 48 5.14 -13.46 -0.55
C LYS A 48 5.58 -12.12 -0.01
N PHE A 49 5.40 -11.07 -0.82
CA PHE A 49 5.72 -9.70 -0.41
C PHE A 49 4.54 -9.02 0.29
N TRP A 50 3.35 -9.11 -0.30
CA TRP A 50 2.12 -8.52 0.25
C TRP A 50 1.32 -9.51 1.10
N ALA A 51 0.57 -8.99 2.07
CA ALA A 51 -0.47 -9.74 2.77
C ALA A 51 -1.58 -10.20 1.78
N ARG A 52 -2.35 -11.23 2.14
CA ARG A 52 -3.44 -11.74 1.29
C ARG A 52 -4.54 -10.69 1.10
N GLY A 53 -4.90 -9.98 2.16
CA GLY A 53 -5.94 -8.95 2.16
C GLY A 53 -5.52 -7.63 1.51
N TYR A 54 -6.50 -6.78 1.26
CA TYR A 54 -6.35 -5.38 0.91
C TYR A 54 -7.61 -4.63 1.36
N TYR A 55 -7.50 -3.32 1.58
CA TYR A 55 -8.62 -2.44 1.91
C TYR A 55 -8.84 -1.46 0.77
N VAL A 56 -10.10 -1.23 0.40
CA VAL A 56 -10.50 -0.24 -0.61
C VAL A 56 -11.74 0.50 -0.11
N SER A 57 -11.72 1.82 -0.27
CA SER A 57 -12.86 2.69 -0.02
C SER A 57 -13.08 3.56 -1.26
N THR A 58 -14.33 3.73 -1.66
CA THR A 58 -14.68 4.59 -2.80
C THR A 58 -14.71 6.05 -2.37
N VAL A 59 -14.05 6.90 -3.14
CA VAL A 59 -14.04 8.35 -2.92
C VAL A 59 -14.92 9.00 -3.98
N GLY A 60 -15.99 9.66 -3.54
CA GLY A 60 -16.86 10.46 -4.41
C GLY A 60 -16.38 11.92 -4.50
N LEU A 61 -17.31 12.86 -4.31
CA LEU A 61 -17.12 14.31 -4.44
C LEU A 61 -16.03 14.96 -3.55
N ASN A 62 -15.41 14.21 -2.63
CA ASN A 62 -14.48 14.72 -1.61
C ASN A 62 -13.01 14.35 -1.87
N GLU A 63 -12.59 14.31 -3.13
CA GLU A 63 -11.23 13.93 -3.53
C GLU A 63 -10.15 14.76 -2.82
N LYS A 64 -10.34 16.08 -2.70
CA LYS A 64 -9.40 16.98 -2.00
C LYS A 64 -9.25 16.64 -0.52
N THR A 65 -10.34 16.27 0.15
CA THR A 65 -10.35 15.90 1.56
C THR A 65 -9.66 14.56 1.77
N VAL A 66 -9.89 13.59 0.90
CA VAL A 66 -9.21 12.28 1.00
C VAL A 66 -7.73 12.38 0.65
N ALA A 67 -7.35 13.18 -0.34
CA ALA A 67 -5.96 13.44 -0.65
C ALA A 67 -5.22 14.17 0.49
N LYS A 68 -5.93 15.03 1.24
CA LYS A 68 -5.41 15.62 2.48
C LYS A 68 -5.26 14.56 3.57
N TYR A 69 -6.30 13.74 3.80
CA TYR A 69 -6.27 12.65 4.77
C TYR A 69 -5.11 11.67 4.53
N ILE A 70 -4.90 11.21 3.28
CA ILE A 70 -3.78 10.28 2.96
C ILE A 70 -2.43 10.90 3.32
N ARG A 71 -2.22 12.19 3.00
CA ARG A 71 -0.98 12.90 3.35
C ARG A 71 -0.79 13.04 4.85
N GLU A 72 -1.86 13.32 5.58
CA GLU A 72 -1.83 13.48 7.04
C GLU A 72 -1.70 12.15 7.77
N GLN A 73 -2.29 11.08 7.23
CA GLN A 73 -2.17 9.72 7.76
C GLN A 73 -0.71 9.28 7.78
N GLU A 74 0.05 9.59 6.71
CA GLU A 74 1.47 9.28 6.68
C GLU A 74 2.25 10.00 7.79
N LYS A 75 1.84 11.22 8.16
CA LYS A 75 2.46 11.96 9.25
C LYS A 75 2.07 11.40 10.62
N ASN A 76 0.79 11.14 10.81
CA ASN A 76 0.24 10.69 12.09
C ASN A 76 0.75 9.30 12.49
N ASP A 77 0.81 8.33 11.56
CA ASP A 77 1.33 7.00 11.96
C ASP A 77 2.86 7.04 12.17
N ILE A 78 3.61 7.95 11.51
CA ILE A 78 5.03 8.17 11.82
C ILE A 78 5.19 8.76 13.23
N ASP A 79 4.40 9.79 13.56
CA ASP A 79 4.44 10.42 14.88
C ASP A 79 4.07 9.41 15.98
N LEU A 80 3.08 8.54 15.74
CA LEU A 80 2.71 7.45 16.65
C LEU A 80 3.81 6.41 16.82
N ILE A 81 4.49 5.99 15.73
CA ILE A 81 5.62 5.07 15.80
C ILE A 81 6.78 5.69 16.60
N LEU A 82 7.08 6.98 16.38
CA LEU A 82 8.13 7.69 17.10
C LEU A 82 7.79 7.87 18.58
N GLU A 83 6.52 8.06 18.93
CA GLU A 83 6.06 8.14 20.31
C GLU A 83 6.16 6.76 21.01
N CYS A 84 5.75 5.68 20.34
CA CYS A 84 5.93 4.31 20.84
C CYS A 84 7.40 3.90 21.01
N GLN A 85 8.35 4.52 20.30
CA GLN A 85 9.79 4.27 20.48
C GLN A 85 10.42 5.10 21.60
N ARG A 86 9.70 6.08 22.17
CA ARG A 86 10.16 6.90 23.31
C ARG A 86 9.68 6.36 24.67
N VAL A 87 8.87 5.30 24.67
CA VAL A 87 8.44 4.54 25.86
C VAL A 87 9.18 3.22 25.91
#